data_AF-A0A226MQY2-F1
#
_entry.id   AF-A0A226MQY2-F1
#
_cell.length_a   1.000
_cell.length_b   1.000
_cell.length_c   1.000
_cell.angle_alpha   90.00
_cell.angle_beta   90.00
_cell.angle_gamma   90.00
#
_symmetry.space_group_name_H-M   'P 1'
#
loop_
_entity.id
_entity.type
_entity.pdbx_description
1 polymer ?
#
loop_
_entity_poly.entity_id
_entity_poly.type
_entity_poly.pdbx_seq_one_letter_code
_entity_poly.pdbx_strand_id
1 'polypeptide(L)'
;MPLLINGERIDLTRLTGGVIRAHPHLEEKAKLLRNQPTQIVEPKGLLYVQQREYAVTTPKDGSVSILGSDDATTCHLIVLRHTGAFDLQPDDVHLVTFCVTELNDREEKDVHFPIIYGIAVNVKTAEIFPATFPEKGPDAELRSAHVLTGAKLTNIYDAKNEQLHIGPYFWRPFPHVDFWLEQDDQQILQVLF
;
A
#
# COMPACT_ATOMS: atom_id res chain seq x y z
N MET A 1 3.29 5.79 21.15
CA MET A 1 2.26 5.31 20.22
C MET A 1 2.19 3.78 20.26
N PRO A 2 1.38 3.19 21.16
CA PRO A 2 1.11 1.76 21.13
C PRO A 2 0.16 1.39 19.98
N LEU A 3 0.28 0.16 19.48
CA LEU A 3 -0.70 -0.43 18.56
C LEU A 3 -1.76 -1.18 19.39
N LEU A 4 -3.03 -0.87 19.15
CA LEU A 4 -4.17 -1.36 19.91
C LEU A 4 -5.09 -2.22 19.04
N ILE A 5 -5.68 -3.28 19.61
CA ILE A 5 -6.84 -3.99 19.06
C ILE A 5 -7.96 -3.88 20.09
N ASN A 6 -9.13 -3.37 19.69
CA ASN A 6 -10.27 -3.13 20.59
C ASN A 6 -9.92 -2.35 21.87
N GLY A 7 -8.94 -1.45 21.80
CA GLY A 7 -8.48 -0.64 22.94
C GLY A 7 -7.41 -1.31 23.81
N GLU A 8 -7.08 -2.57 23.55
CA GLU A 8 -6.02 -3.29 24.27
C GLU A 8 -4.71 -3.26 23.50
N ARG A 9 -3.60 -3.06 24.21
CA ARG A 9 -2.27 -3.02 23.62
C ARG A 9 -1.89 -4.41 23.09
N ILE A 10 -1.45 -4.46 21.83
CA ILE A 10 -0.95 -5.70 21.24
C ILE A 10 0.38 -6.08 21.89
N ASP A 11 0.49 -7.33 22.28
CA ASP A 11 1.77 -7.96 22.62
C ASP A 11 2.52 -8.34 21.35
N LEU A 12 3.47 -7.49 20.95
CA LEU A 12 4.30 -7.68 19.76
C LEU A 12 5.34 -8.80 19.89
N THR A 13 5.48 -9.43 21.07
CA THR A 13 6.34 -10.61 21.23
C THR A 13 5.69 -11.89 20.68
N ARG A 14 4.38 -11.84 20.39
CA ARG A 14 3.64 -12.94 19.77
C ARG A 14 3.85 -12.98 18.26
N LEU A 15 3.90 -14.20 17.72
CA LEU A 15 3.81 -14.43 16.28
C LEU A 15 2.47 -13.91 15.73
N THR A 16 2.47 -13.45 14.47
CA THR A 16 1.30 -12.89 13.78
C THR A 16 0.06 -13.78 13.87
N GLY A 17 0.19 -15.08 13.57
CA GLY A 17 -0.92 -16.02 13.71
C GLY A 17 -1.44 -16.18 15.15
N GLY A 18 -0.61 -15.91 16.16
CA GLY A 18 -1.04 -15.83 17.56
C GLY A 18 -1.88 -14.60 17.87
N VAL A 19 -1.56 -13.46 17.26
CA VAL A 19 -2.37 -12.22 17.35
C VAL A 19 -3.72 -12.42 16.67
N ILE A 20 -3.74 -12.99 15.45
CA ILE A 20 -4.98 -13.23 14.71
C ILE A 20 -5.93 -14.16 15.49
N ARG A 21 -5.42 -15.28 16.01
CA ARG A 21 -6.22 -16.22 16.81
C ARG A 21 -6.82 -15.59 18.07
N ALA A 22 -6.13 -14.62 18.66
CA ALA A 22 -6.64 -13.88 19.83
C ALA A 22 -7.72 -12.85 19.46
N HIS A 23 -7.83 -12.48 18.17
CA HIS A 23 -8.70 -11.41 17.70
C HIS A 23 -9.49 -11.83 16.43
N PRO A 24 -10.49 -12.74 16.54
CA PRO A 24 -11.21 -13.29 15.39
C PRO A 24 -11.88 -12.27 14.47
N HIS A 25 -12.30 -11.13 15.02
CA HIS A 25 -12.88 -10.03 14.23
C HIS A 25 -11.92 -9.45 13.17
N LEU A 26 -10.59 -9.55 13.36
CA LEU A 26 -9.62 -9.18 12.33
C LEU A 26 -9.66 -10.15 11.16
N GLU A 27 -9.78 -11.45 11.44
CA GLU A 27 -9.93 -12.48 10.42
C GLU A 27 -11.25 -12.32 9.65
N GLU A 28 -12.35 -12.01 10.34
CA GLU A 28 -13.64 -11.72 9.71
C GLU A 28 -13.56 -10.51 8.76
N LYS A 29 -12.94 -9.42 9.20
CA LYS A 29 -12.72 -8.25 8.34
C LYS A 29 -11.82 -8.56 7.15
N ALA A 30 -10.76 -9.34 7.34
CA ALA A 30 -9.90 -9.80 6.24
C ALA A 30 -10.69 -10.65 5.24
N LYS A 31 -11.54 -11.58 5.71
CA LYS A 31 -12.45 -12.37 4.86
C LYS A 31 -13.42 -11.47 4.08
N LEU A 32 -14.03 -10.48 4.73
CA LEU A 32 -14.92 -9.53 4.07
C LEU A 32 -14.21 -8.75 2.97
N LEU A 33 -12.99 -8.26 3.23
CA LEU A 33 -12.19 -7.52 2.25
C LEU A 33 -11.83 -8.41 1.05
N ARG A 34 -11.35 -9.64 1.30
CA ARG A 34 -10.98 -10.60 0.24
C ARG A 34 -12.14 -11.03 -0.66
N ASN A 35 -13.35 -11.05 -0.11
CA ASN A 35 -14.54 -11.46 -0.86
C ASN A 35 -15.16 -10.32 -1.68
N GLN A 36 -14.65 -9.10 -1.59
CA GLN A 36 -15.10 -8.00 -2.45
C GLN A 36 -14.54 -8.18 -3.87
N PRO A 37 -15.32 -7.82 -4.91
CA PRO A 37 -14.78 -7.78 -6.27
C PRO A 37 -13.71 -6.70 -6.37
N THR A 38 -12.63 -7.00 -7.10
CA THR A 38 -11.61 -6.00 -7.42
C THR A 38 -12.22 -4.96 -8.35
N GLN A 39 -12.14 -3.68 -7.96
CA GLN A 39 -12.68 -2.57 -8.72
C GLN A 39 -11.60 -1.94 -9.60
N ILE A 40 -11.94 -1.60 -10.84
CA ILE A 40 -11.06 -0.80 -11.70
C ILE A 40 -11.25 0.66 -11.30
N VAL A 41 -10.18 1.32 -10.88
CA VAL A 41 -10.21 2.72 -10.47
C VAL A 41 -9.77 3.61 -11.62
N GLU A 42 -10.69 4.48 -12.05
CA GLU A 42 -10.46 5.48 -13.09
C GLU A 42 -9.51 6.60 -12.61
N PRO A 43 -8.76 7.25 -13.51
CA PRO A 43 -7.74 8.25 -13.15
C PRO A 43 -8.31 9.53 -12.50
N LYS A 44 -9.61 9.79 -12.63
CA LYS A 44 -10.22 11.03 -12.13
C LYS A 44 -10.23 11.08 -10.60
N GLY A 45 -9.41 11.98 -10.04
CA GLY A 45 -9.28 12.15 -8.59
C GLY A 45 -8.46 11.07 -7.89
N LEU A 46 -7.81 10.20 -8.68
CA LEU A 46 -6.87 9.19 -8.20
C LEU A 46 -5.50 9.82 -7.98
N LEU A 47 -4.93 9.55 -6.81
CA LEU A 47 -3.49 9.65 -6.57
C LEU A 47 -2.94 8.25 -6.36
N TYR A 48 -2.30 7.71 -7.41
CA TYR A 48 -1.64 6.40 -7.36
C TYR A 48 -0.26 6.52 -6.70
N VAL A 49 -0.01 5.67 -5.70
CA VAL A 49 1.20 5.64 -4.89
C VAL A 49 1.97 4.36 -5.22
N GLN A 50 3.18 4.50 -5.75
CA GLN A 50 4.04 3.37 -6.09
C GLN A 50 4.72 2.79 -4.85
N GLN A 51 5.35 1.63 -5.01
CA GLN A 51 6.20 1.03 -3.99
C GLN A 51 7.27 2.03 -3.52
N ARG A 52 7.49 2.11 -2.19
CA ARG A 52 8.38 3.10 -1.53
C ARG A 52 7.98 4.56 -1.72
N GLU A 53 6.75 4.86 -2.09
CA GLU A 53 6.16 6.18 -1.95
C GLU A 53 5.13 6.20 -0.81
N TYR A 54 4.84 7.39 -0.31
CA TYR A 54 3.66 7.63 0.51
C TYR A 54 3.02 8.95 0.12
N ALA A 55 1.73 9.08 0.41
CA ALA A 55 0.97 10.30 0.25
C ALA A 55 0.02 10.48 1.44
N VAL A 56 -0.24 11.73 1.80
CA VAL A 56 -1.16 12.08 2.88
C VAL A 56 -2.08 13.17 2.36
N THR A 57 -3.38 12.98 2.55
CA THR A 57 -4.38 14.01 2.24
C THR A 57 -5.54 13.96 3.25
N THR A 58 -6.51 14.85 3.10
CA THR A 58 -7.68 14.98 3.96
C THR A 58 -8.96 15.08 3.13
N PRO A 59 -10.15 14.87 3.72
CA PRO A 59 -11.42 15.07 3.02
C PRO A 59 -11.68 16.48 2.49
N LYS A 60 -10.85 17.48 2.86
CA LYS A 60 -10.95 18.86 2.38
C LYS A 60 -10.25 19.09 1.05
N ASP A 61 -9.43 18.14 0.61
CA ASP A 61 -8.74 18.18 -0.68
C ASP A 61 -9.74 18.14 -1.83
N GLY A 62 -9.66 19.12 -2.72
CA GLY A 62 -10.51 19.24 -3.90
C GLY A 62 -10.04 18.41 -5.09
N SER A 63 -8.78 18.01 -5.11
CA SER A 63 -8.10 17.37 -6.23
C SER A 63 -8.03 15.85 -6.08
N VAL A 64 -7.80 15.33 -4.88
CA VAL A 64 -7.67 13.89 -4.60
C VAL A 64 -8.89 13.36 -3.84
N SER A 65 -9.59 12.41 -4.45
CA SER A 65 -10.72 11.70 -3.84
C SER A 65 -10.42 10.24 -3.54
N ILE A 66 -9.41 9.65 -4.19
CA ILE A 66 -8.99 8.26 -4.02
C ILE A 66 -7.46 8.20 -3.91
N LEU A 67 -6.97 7.49 -2.90
CA LEU A 67 -5.58 7.01 -2.82
C LEU A 67 -5.56 5.54 -3.21
N GLY A 68 -4.56 5.10 -3.96
CA GLY A 68 -4.47 3.71 -4.40
C GLY A 68 -3.05 3.22 -4.61
N SER A 69 -2.85 1.92 -4.44
CA SER A 69 -1.61 1.23 -4.74
C SER A 69 -1.92 -0.22 -5.11
N ASP A 70 -1.07 -0.86 -5.92
CA ASP A 70 -1.27 -2.20 -6.47
C ASP A 70 0.07 -2.89 -6.69
N ASP A 71 0.05 -4.11 -7.24
CA ASP A 71 1.20 -4.98 -7.49
C ASP A 71 1.89 -5.45 -6.18
N ALA A 72 1.16 -5.45 -5.05
CA ALA A 72 1.69 -5.92 -3.78
C ALA A 72 1.78 -7.46 -3.74
N THR A 73 2.97 -7.98 -4.03
CA THR A 73 3.28 -9.41 -3.92
C THR A 73 3.69 -9.78 -2.49
N THR A 74 4.86 -9.28 -2.06
CA THR A 74 5.43 -9.49 -0.72
C THR A 74 5.46 -8.21 0.12
N CYS A 75 5.26 -7.06 -0.52
CA CYS A 75 5.18 -5.79 0.16
C CYS A 75 3.81 -5.59 0.83
N HIS A 76 3.70 -4.54 1.64
CA HIS A 76 2.50 -4.26 2.41
C HIS A 76 1.97 -2.86 2.09
N LEU A 77 0.68 -2.77 1.80
CA LEU A 77 -0.03 -1.50 1.65
C LEU A 77 -0.54 -1.06 3.03
N ILE A 78 -0.14 0.13 3.49
CA ILE A 78 -0.46 0.64 4.82
C ILE A 78 -1.32 1.89 4.68
N VAL A 79 -2.50 1.86 5.33
CA VAL A 79 -3.41 3.01 5.41
C VAL A 79 -3.50 3.45 6.87
N LEU A 80 -3.00 4.64 7.17
CA LEU A 80 -3.18 5.28 8.46
C LEU A 80 -4.19 6.41 8.33
N ARG A 81 -5.27 6.34 9.10
CA ARG A 81 -6.35 7.35 9.08
C ARG A 81 -6.54 7.94 10.46
N HIS A 82 -6.54 9.27 10.52
CA HIS A 82 -7.03 10.01 11.67
C HIS A 82 -8.55 10.21 11.57
N THR A 83 -9.31 9.85 12.62
CA THR A 83 -10.78 9.90 12.62
C THR A 83 -11.38 11.07 13.42
N GLY A 84 -10.58 11.83 14.17
CA GLY A 84 -11.03 12.87 15.10
C GLY A 84 -10.58 14.31 14.77
N ALA A 85 -10.99 15.26 15.64
CA ALA A 85 -10.45 16.62 15.70
C ALA A 85 -9.22 16.65 16.63
N PHE A 86 -8.22 17.49 16.30
CA PHE A 86 -6.85 17.47 16.85
C PHE A 86 -6.71 17.75 18.36
N ASP A 87 -7.78 18.12 19.07
CA ASP A 87 -7.67 18.48 20.48
C ASP A 87 -7.66 17.24 21.39
N LEU A 88 -6.46 16.90 21.88
CA LEU A 88 -6.21 16.18 23.14
C LEU A 88 -6.42 14.65 23.17
N GLN A 89 -6.14 13.92 22.08
CA GLN A 89 -6.08 12.45 22.16
C GLN A 89 -4.64 11.96 22.34
N PRO A 90 -4.41 10.92 23.18
CA PRO A 90 -3.15 10.18 23.14
C PRO A 90 -2.94 9.59 21.74
N ASP A 91 -1.68 9.51 21.32
CA ASP A 91 -1.24 8.91 20.07
C ASP A 91 -1.46 7.39 20.08
N ASP A 92 -2.70 6.94 20.07
CA ASP A 92 -3.07 5.53 20.04
C ASP A 92 -3.43 5.12 18.60
N VAL A 93 -2.77 4.08 18.09
CA VAL A 93 -3.05 3.55 16.76
C VAL A 93 -3.90 2.30 16.90
N HIS A 94 -5.11 2.33 16.36
CA HIS A 94 -6.00 1.17 16.38
C HIS A 94 -5.83 0.35 15.11
N LEU A 95 -5.49 -0.93 15.25
CA LEU A 95 -5.48 -1.88 14.14
C LEU A 95 -6.91 -2.24 13.77
N VAL A 96 -7.39 -1.71 12.64
CA VAL A 96 -8.79 -1.88 12.20
C VAL A 96 -8.94 -3.00 11.18
N THR A 97 -8.00 -3.11 10.24
CA THR A 97 -8.00 -4.09 9.14
C THR A 97 -6.61 -4.72 9.07
N PHE A 98 -6.54 -6.04 9.07
CA PHE A 98 -5.30 -6.80 9.00
C PHE A 98 -5.48 -7.97 8.03
N CYS A 99 -5.00 -7.82 6.79
CA CYS A 99 -5.17 -8.80 5.72
C CYS A 99 -3.84 -8.96 4.97
N VAL A 100 -2.86 -9.57 5.64
CA VAL A 100 -1.49 -9.71 5.16
C VAL A 100 -1.00 -11.14 5.39
N THR A 101 0.07 -11.55 4.74
CA THR A 101 0.72 -12.86 4.94
C THR A 101 -0.30 -14.01 4.83
N GLU A 102 -0.46 -14.88 5.84
CA GLU A 102 -1.38 -16.02 5.81
C GLU A 102 -2.85 -15.63 5.60
N LEU A 103 -3.24 -14.39 5.95
CA LEU A 103 -4.60 -13.92 5.73
C LEU A 103 -4.85 -13.44 4.31
N ASN A 104 -3.79 -13.18 3.53
CA ASN A 104 -3.88 -12.77 2.13
C ASN A 104 -3.33 -13.86 1.18
N ASP A 105 -3.18 -15.09 1.64
CA ASP A 105 -2.60 -16.18 0.85
C ASP A 105 -3.68 -17.04 0.17
N ARG A 106 -3.45 -17.40 -1.08
CA ARG A 106 -4.12 -18.52 -1.78
C ARG A 106 -3.08 -19.45 -2.37
N GLU A 107 -3.41 -20.73 -2.43
CA GLU A 107 -2.55 -21.75 -3.01
C GLU A 107 -3.19 -22.32 -4.28
N GLU A 108 -2.41 -22.37 -5.36
CA GLU A 108 -2.77 -22.97 -6.64
C GLU A 108 -1.65 -23.92 -7.09
N LYS A 109 -1.92 -25.23 -7.10
CA LYS A 109 -0.95 -26.27 -7.51
C LYS A 109 0.39 -26.18 -6.76
N ASP A 110 0.34 -26.12 -5.42
CA ASP A 110 1.51 -25.98 -4.53
C ASP A 110 2.28 -24.65 -4.71
N VAL A 111 1.69 -23.65 -5.39
CA VAL A 111 2.27 -22.30 -5.53
C VAL A 111 1.39 -21.29 -4.81
N HIS A 112 2.02 -20.49 -3.94
CA HIS A 112 1.36 -19.47 -3.13
C HIS A 112 1.31 -18.12 -3.83
N PHE A 113 0.14 -17.47 -3.78
CA PHE A 113 -0.11 -16.17 -4.36
C PHE A 113 -0.90 -15.28 -3.39
N PRO A 114 -0.68 -13.95 -3.42
CA PRO A 114 -1.57 -13.01 -2.78
C PRO A 114 -2.99 -13.10 -3.35
N ILE A 115 -4.00 -12.94 -2.49
CA ILE A 115 -5.40 -12.79 -2.91
C ILE A 115 -5.63 -11.36 -3.40
N ILE A 116 -5.27 -10.37 -2.59
CA ILE A 116 -5.35 -8.94 -2.89
C ILE A 116 -3.96 -8.42 -3.24
N TYR A 117 -3.81 -7.85 -4.44
CA TYR A 117 -2.60 -7.18 -4.90
C TYR A 117 -2.66 -5.65 -4.73
N GLY A 118 -3.87 -5.08 -4.79
CA GLY A 118 -4.08 -3.65 -4.72
C GLY A 118 -5.32 -3.27 -3.94
N ILE A 119 -5.24 -2.10 -3.32
CA ILE A 119 -6.36 -1.48 -2.61
C ILE A 119 -6.48 -0.02 -2.98
N ALA A 120 -7.71 0.48 -2.92
CA ALA A 120 -8.01 1.90 -2.96
C ALA A 120 -8.68 2.33 -1.66
N VAL A 121 -8.50 3.60 -1.32
CA VAL A 121 -9.13 4.27 -0.19
C VAL A 121 -9.85 5.49 -0.68
N ASN A 122 -11.17 5.53 -0.49
CA ASN A 122 -11.94 6.74 -0.73
C ASN A 122 -11.66 7.74 0.39
N VAL A 123 -11.08 8.89 0.07
CA VAL A 123 -10.64 9.87 1.09
C VAL A 123 -11.82 10.41 1.92
N LYS A 124 -13.00 10.53 1.32
CA LYS A 124 -14.19 11.12 1.96
C LYS A 124 -14.93 10.13 2.85
N THR A 125 -15.17 8.92 2.34
CA THR A 125 -15.92 7.88 3.09
C THR A 125 -15.01 7.02 3.95
N ALA A 126 -13.70 6.99 3.62
CA ALA A 126 -12.67 6.11 4.15
C ALA A 126 -12.95 4.62 3.99
N GLU A 127 -13.76 4.30 3.00
CA GLU A 127 -13.92 2.93 2.53
C GLU A 127 -12.59 2.45 1.91
N ILE A 128 -12.16 1.26 2.33
CA ILE A 128 -11.02 0.53 1.76
C ILE A 128 -11.59 -0.65 0.99
N PHE A 129 -11.19 -0.81 -0.26
CA PHE A 129 -11.68 -1.88 -1.14
C PHE A 129 -10.57 -2.39 -2.07
N PRO A 130 -10.62 -3.67 -2.51
CA PRO A 130 -9.68 -4.20 -3.49
C PRO A 130 -9.80 -3.45 -4.82
N ALA A 131 -8.67 -3.08 -5.40
CA ALA A 131 -8.65 -2.23 -6.59
C ALA A 131 -7.47 -2.54 -7.52
N THR A 132 -7.65 -2.22 -8.80
CA THR A 132 -6.58 -2.20 -9.80
C THR A 132 -6.62 -0.90 -10.60
N PHE A 133 -5.46 -0.51 -11.13
CA PHE A 133 -5.21 0.84 -11.66
C PHE A 133 -4.56 0.75 -13.05
N PRO A 134 -5.35 0.94 -14.12
CA PRO A 134 -4.80 1.00 -15.47
C PRO A 134 -3.86 2.20 -15.67
N GLU A 135 -4.16 3.32 -15.01
CA GLU A 135 -3.42 4.57 -15.11
C GLU A 135 -2.64 4.85 -13.82
N LYS A 136 -1.31 4.69 -13.86
CA LYS A 136 -0.40 4.80 -12.70
C LYS A 136 0.47 6.07 -12.69
N GLY A 137 0.25 6.96 -13.67
CA GLY A 137 1.02 8.18 -13.88
C GLY A 137 0.67 9.33 -12.91
N PRO A 138 1.29 10.52 -13.08
CA PRO A 138 2.31 10.85 -14.09
C PRO A 138 3.70 10.27 -13.76
N ASP A 139 4.60 10.34 -14.74
CA ASP A 139 6.02 9.94 -14.68
C ASP A 139 6.26 8.57 -14.04
N ALA A 140 5.42 7.60 -14.39
CA ALA A 140 5.43 6.28 -13.76
C ALA A 140 6.79 5.58 -13.88
N GLU A 141 7.42 5.67 -15.05
CA GLU A 141 8.72 5.09 -15.34
C GLU A 141 9.85 5.79 -14.57
N LEU A 142 9.80 7.13 -14.44
CA LEU A 142 10.78 7.90 -13.69
C LEU A 142 10.75 7.54 -12.20
N ARG A 143 9.54 7.43 -11.63
CA ARG A 143 9.30 7.04 -10.24
C ARG A 143 9.74 5.60 -9.99
N SER A 144 9.41 4.67 -10.91
CA SER A 144 9.88 3.28 -10.84
C SER A 144 11.41 3.18 -10.92
N ALA A 145 12.06 3.92 -11.81
CA ALA A 145 13.52 3.96 -11.91
C ALA A 145 14.18 4.50 -10.63
N HIS A 146 13.59 5.52 -10.01
CA HIS A 146 14.04 6.04 -8.72
C HIS A 146 13.99 4.94 -7.64
N VAL A 147 12.90 4.17 -7.58
CA VAL A 147 12.75 3.05 -6.65
C VAL A 147 13.77 1.94 -6.92
N LEU A 148 13.90 1.51 -8.18
CA LEU A 148 14.82 0.45 -8.60
C LEU A 148 16.28 0.80 -8.31
N THR A 149 16.64 2.08 -8.37
CA THR A 149 17.99 2.58 -8.07
C THR A 149 18.24 2.83 -6.57
N GLY A 150 17.31 2.42 -5.70
CA GLY A 150 17.50 2.38 -4.26
C GLY A 150 16.90 3.55 -3.49
N ALA A 151 15.84 4.19 -4.01
CA ALA A 151 15.15 5.25 -3.28
C ALA A 151 14.73 4.86 -1.86
N LYS A 152 14.74 5.85 -0.98
CA LYS A 152 14.10 5.79 0.34
C LYS A 152 12.60 6.08 0.21
N LEU A 153 11.85 5.75 1.25
CA LEU A 153 10.44 6.11 1.36
C LEU A 153 10.25 7.64 1.19
N THR A 154 9.45 8.05 0.22
CA THR A 154 9.34 9.47 -0.19
C THR A 154 7.88 9.96 -0.21
N ASN A 155 7.61 11.14 0.36
CA ASN A 155 6.30 11.79 0.21
C ASN A 155 6.21 12.39 -1.18
N ILE A 156 5.14 12.08 -1.91
CA ILE A 156 4.93 12.60 -3.26
C ILE A 156 3.84 13.66 -3.34
N TYR A 157 3.14 13.98 -2.24
CA TYR A 157 1.97 14.86 -2.31
C TYR A 157 1.92 15.88 -1.18
N ASP A 158 1.68 17.14 -1.54
CA ASP A 158 1.39 18.23 -0.62
C ASP A 158 -0.11 18.55 -0.67
N ALA A 159 -0.87 18.01 0.28
CA ALA A 159 -2.30 18.25 0.40
C ALA A 159 -2.66 19.69 0.80
N LYS A 160 -1.72 20.51 1.27
CA LYS A 160 -2.00 21.92 1.56
C LYS A 160 -2.14 22.73 0.28
N ASN A 161 -1.28 22.45 -0.70
CA ASN A 161 -1.27 23.13 -1.99
C ASN A 161 -1.96 22.30 -3.08
N GLU A 162 -2.42 21.09 -2.75
CA GLU A 162 -2.99 20.10 -3.65
C GLU A 162 -2.07 19.74 -4.83
N GLN A 163 -0.78 19.58 -4.54
CA GLN A 163 0.26 19.41 -5.56
C GLN A 163 1.00 18.08 -5.43
N LEU A 164 1.18 17.41 -6.57
CA LEU A 164 2.09 16.28 -6.71
C LEU A 164 3.53 16.81 -6.87
N HIS A 165 4.44 16.24 -6.09
CA HIS A 165 5.87 16.55 -6.10
C HIS A 165 6.66 15.33 -6.56
N ILE A 166 7.13 15.38 -7.80
CA ILE A 166 8.02 14.37 -8.38
C ILE A 166 9.41 14.99 -8.51
N GLY A 167 10.35 14.44 -7.75
CA GLY A 167 11.74 14.87 -7.77
C GLY A 167 12.02 16.22 -7.09
N PRO A 168 13.23 16.78 -7.32
CA PRO A 168 14.28 16.21 -8.15
C PRO A 168 14.83 14.89 -7.58
N TYR A 169 15.06 13.91 -8.46
CA TYR A 169 15.67 12.63 -8.10
C TYR A 169 17.13 12.58 -8.55
N PHE A 170 17.95 11.87 -7.78
CA PHE A 170 19.36 11.67 -8.10
C PHE A 170 19.75 10.22 -7.78
N TRP A 171 20.39 9.55 -8.73
CA TRP A 171 20.94 8.22 -8.53
C TRP A 171 22.24 8.03 -9.30
N ARG A 172 23.00 7.01 -8.93
CA ARG A 172 24.16 6.55 -9.70
C ARG A 172 23.70 5.59 -10.80
N PRO A 173 24.48 5.41 -11.88
CA PRO A 173 24.15 4.45 -12.92
C PRO A 173 23.80 3.08 -12.34
N PHE A 174 22.72 2.47 -12.84
CA PHE A 174 22.30 1.14 -12.42
C PHE A 174 23.33 0.10 -12.90
N PRO A 175 23.90 -0.73 -12.00
CA PRO A 175 24.93 -1.68 -12.39
C PRO A 175 24.46 -2.65 -13.48
N HIS A 176 25.25 -2.80 -14.54
CA HIS A 176 25.03 -3.77 -15.61
C HIS A 176 23.65 -3.66 -16.30
N VAL A 177 23.11 -2.44 -16.45
CA VAL A 177 21.78 -2.24 -17.05
C VAL A 177 21.62 -2.88 -18.43
N ASP A 178 22.63 -2.77 -19.31
CA ASP A 178 22.58 -3.35 -20.65
C ASP A 178 22.50 -4.88 -20.61
N PHE A 179 23.24 -5.51 -19.69
CA PHE A 179 23.18 -6.96 -19.48
C PHE A 179 21.78 -7.38 -19.04
N TRP A 180 21.16 -6.67 -18.09
CA TRP A 180 19.83 -6.99 -17.60
C TRP A 180 18.74 -6.84 -18.67
N LEU A 181 18.88 -5.87 -19.59
CA LEU A 181 17.95 -5.66 -20.70
C LEU A 181 18.01 -6.77 -21.77
N GLU A 182 19.07 -7.57 -21.79
CA GLU A 182 19.25 -8.69 -22.71
C GLU A 182 18.82 -10.05 -22.12
N GLN A 183 18.44 -10.10 -20.84
CA GLN A 183 18.03 -11.35 -20.18
C GLN A 183 16.59 -11.74 -20.55
N ASP A 184 16.28 -13.04 -20.45
CA ASP A 184 14.91 -13.52 -20.59
C ASP A 184 14.04 -13.24 -19.35
N ASP A 185 12.73 -13.38 -19.52
CA ASP A 185 11.73 -13.11 -18.48
C ASP A 185 11.97 -13.94 -17.22
N GLN A 186 12.40 -15.20 -17.35
CA GLN A 186 12.62 -16.09 -16.22
C GLN A 186 13.79 -15.60 -15.36
N GLN A 187 14.89 -15.20 -16.01
CA GLN A 187 16.07 -14.70 -15.33
C GLN A 187 15.82 -13.34 -14.66
N ILE A 188 15.04 -12.47 -15.30
CA ILE A 188 14.61 -11.18 -14.71
C ILE A 188 13.74 -11.42 -13.48
N LEU A 189 12.72 -12.27 -13.60
CA LEU A 189 11.80 -12.59 -12.51
C LEU A 189 12.49 -13.24 -11.31
N GLN A 190 13.54 -14.03 -11.52
CA GLN A 190 14.24 -14.71 -10.43
C GLN A 190 15.20 -13.79 -9.65
N VAL A 191 15.69 -12.71 -10.28
CA VAL A 191 16.78 -11.89 -9.70
C VAL A 191 16.36 -10.48 -9.33
N LEU A 192 15.51 -9.84 -10.14
CA LEU A 192 15.15 -8.44 -9.95
C LEU A 192 13.85 -8.23 -9.17
N PHE A 193 13.01 -9.27 -9.04
CA PHE A 193 11.67 -9.18 -8.45
C PHE A 193 11.41 -10.27 -7.41
#